data_AF-A0A1I1HEH1-F1
#
_entry.id   AF-A0A1I1HEH1-F1
#
_cell.length_a   1.000
_cell.length_b   1.000
_cell.length_c   1.000
_cell.angle_alpha   90.00
_cell.angle_beta   90.00
_cell.angle_gamma   90.00
#
_symmetry.space_group_name_H-M   'P 1'
#
loop_
_entity.id
_entity.type
_entity.pdbx_description
1 polymer ?
#
loop_
_entity_poly.entity_id
_entity_poly.type
_entity_poly.pdbx_seq_one_letter_code
_entity_poly.pdbx_strand_id
1 'polypeptide(L)' 'MVTRKKLSIRVMFDVLDETNRNIRQNGDLLVTATDPDEAIDWVFTEMQRQFNQPGIRLTRVRICA' A
#
# COMPACT_ATOMS: atom_id res chain seq x y z
N MET A 1 -24.75 18.32 2.84
CA MET A 1 -24.30 17.14 2.08
C MET A 1 -22.80 17.26 1.90
N VAL A 2 -22.01 16.46 2.62
CA VAL A 2 -20.55 16.52 2.50
C VAL A 2 -20.19 15.92 1.15
N THR A 3 -19.86 16.77 0.19
CA THR A 3 -19.15 16.38 -1.02
C THR A 3 -17.82 15.80 -0.57
N ARG A 4 -17.81 14.49 -0.28
CA ARG A 4 -16.62 13.70 -0.01
C ARG A 4 -15.81 13.72 -1.31
N LYS A 5 -15.02 14.77 -1.50
CA LYS A 5 -14.03 14.86 -2.57
C LYS A 5 -13.10 13.67 -2.33
N LYS A 6 -13.17 12.69 -3.23
CA LYS A 6 -12.21 11.59 -3.28
C LYS A 6 -10.81 12.22 -3.35
N LEU A 7 -10.01 12.02 -2.31
CA LEU A 7 -8.66 12.53 -2.24
C LEU A 7 -7.75 11.51 -2.92
N SER A 8 -6.86 11.99 -3.78
CA SER A 8 -5.81 11.15 -4.34
C SER A 8 -4.73 11.01 -3.28
N ILE A 9 -4.67 9.84 -2.64
CA ILE A 9 -3.74 9.54 -1.56
C ILE A 9 -2.62 8.68 -2.15
N ARG A 10 -1.38 9.18 -2.08
CA ARG A 10 -0.23 8.41 -2.51
C ARG A 10 0.28 7.57 -1.35
N VAL A 11 0.12 6.27 -1.46
CA VAL A 11 0.55 5.30 -0.46
C VAL A 11 1.85 4.68 -0.95
N MET A 12 2.95 4.95 -0.25
CA MET A 12 4.23 4.30 -0.48
C MET A 12 4.34 3.09 0.42
N PHE A 13 4.77 1.96 -0.11
CA PHE A 13 4.95 0.74 0.66
C PHE A 13 6.29 0.07 0.32
N ASP A 14 6.94 -0.45 1.36
CA ASP A 14 8.13 -1.26 1.25
C ASP A 14 7.76 -2.74 1.40
N VAL A 15 8.17 -3.53 0.42
CA VAL A 15 7.97 -4.98 0.39
C VAL A 15 9.30 -5.68 0.66
N LEU A 16 9.28 -6.59 1.64
CA LEU A 16 10.40 -7.46 1.96
C LEU A 16 10.08 -8.87 1.44
N ASP A 17 10.89 -9.36 0.51
CA ASP A 17 10.91 -10.78 0.16
C ASP A 17 11.90 -11.51 1.07
N GLU A 18 11.39 -12.26 2.05
CA GLU A 18 12.14 -13.13 2.95
C GLU A 18 12.89 -14.23 2.17
N THR A 19 12.38 -14.63 1.00
CA THR A 19 13.01 -15.66 0.13
C THR A 19 14.33 -15.18 -0.48
N ASN A 20 14.37 -13.94 -0.99
CA ASN A 20 15.57 -13.34 -1.59
C ASN A 20 16.36 -12.47 -0.60
N ARG A 21 15.88 -12.28 0.64
CA ARG A 21 16.41 -11.31 1.64
C ARG A 21 16.69 -9.92 1.07
N ASN A 22 16.12 -9.62 -0.09
CA ASN A 22 16.31 -8.39 -0.82
C ASN A 22 15.05 -7.59 -0.58
N ILE A 23 15.20 -6.45 0.10
CA ILE A 23 14.16 -5.42 0.12
C ILE A 23 14.12 -4.86 -1.29
N ARG A 24 13.26 -5.45 -2.12
CA ARG A 24 13.05 -5.03 -3.49
C ARG A 24 11.58 -4.75 -3.62
N GLN A 25 11.25 -3.50 -3.41
CA GLN A 25 10.27 -2.69 -4.14
C GLN A 25 9.85 -1.56 -3.20
N ASN A 26 10.42 -0.37 -3.44
CA ASN A 26 9.76 0.88 -3.05
C ASN A 26 8.62 1.05 -4.05
N GLY A 27 7.47 0.47 -3.73
CA GLY A 27 6.25 0.62 -4.52
C GLY A 27 5.51 1.86 -4.06
N ASP A 28 4.96 2.62 -4.99
CA ASP A 28 3.99 3.64 -4.67
C ASP A 28 2.69 3.38 -5.43
N LEU A 29 1.57 3.43 -4.70
CA LEU A 29 0.23 3.32 -5.27
C LEU A 29 -0.50 4.64 -5.04
N LEU A 30 -1.04 5.20 -6.10
CA LEU A 30 -1.97 6.32 -5.99
C LEU A 30 -3.38 5.76 -5.86
N VAL A 31 -3.95 5.79 -4.66
CA VAL A 31 -5.31 5.33 -4.41
C VAL A 31 -6.22 6.52 -4.17
N THR A 32 -7.39 6.50 -4.80
CA THR A 32 -8.40 7.52 -4.57
C THR A 32 -9.35 7.05 -3.47
N ALA A 33 -9.10 7.48 -2.25
CA ALA A 33 -9.89 7.10 -1.08
C ALA A 33 -10.57 8.31 -0.45
N THR A 34 -11.57 8.03 0.37
CA THR A 34 -12.21 9.07 1.18
C THR A 34 -11.33 9.44 2.38
N ASP A 35 -10.53 8.48 2.83
CA ASP A 35 -9.73 8.55 4.05
C ASP A 35 -8.37 7.85 3.84
N PRO A 36 -7.28 8.36 4.44
CA PRO A 36 -5.97 7.70 4.43
C PRO A 36 -5.98 6.25 4.95
N ASP A 37 -6.77 5.94 5.98
CA ASP A 37 -6.85 4.57 6.52
C ASP A 37 -7.49 3.62 5.50
N GLU A 38 -8.54 4.06 4.79
CA GLU A 38 -9.19 3.29 3.72
C GLU A 38 -8.23 3.05 2.54
N ALA A 39 -7.39 4.03 2.20
CA ALA A 39 -6.35 3.85 1.19
C ALA A 39 -5.31 2.82 1.62
N ILE A 40 -4.87 2.85 2.89
CA ILE A 40 -3.89 1.89 3.41
C ILE A 40 -4.45 0.47 3.38
N ASP A 41 -5.67 0.26 3.88
CA ASP A 41 -6.28 -1.06 3.95
C ASP A 41 -6.47 -1.68 2.56
N TRP A 42 -6.88 -0.85 1.59
CA TRP A 42 -7.02 -1.27 0.21
C TRP A 42 -5.68 -1.65 -0.42
N VAL A 43 -4.64 -0.81 -0.26
CA VAL A 43 -3.28 -1.11 -0.75
C VAL A 43 -2.73 -2.36 -0.07
N PHE A 44 -2.93 -2.50 1.23
CA PHE A 44 -2.45 -3.66 1.97
C PHE A 44 -3.10 -4.94 1.47
N THR A 45 -4.42 -4.94 1.27
CA THR A 45 -5.18 -6.08 0.72
C THR A 45 -4.77 -6.40 -0.71
N GLU A 46 -4.62 -5.39 -1.57
CA GLU A 46 -4.20 -5.53 -2.96
C GLU A 46 -2.77 -6.10 -3.05
N MET A 47 -1.85 -5.58 -2.22
CA MET A 47 -0.46 -6.05 -2.17
C MET A 47 -0.37 -7.44 -1.57
N GLN A 48 -1.13 -7.75 -0.52
CA GLN A 48 -1.20 -9.11 0.02
C GLN A 48 -1.75 -10.11 -1.02
N ARG A 49 -2.68 -9.67 -1.88
CA ARG A 49 -3.18 -10.48 -3.01
C ARG A 49 -2.15 -10.66 -4.12
N GLN A 50 -1.48 -9.60 -4.56
CA GLN A 50 -0.43 -9.68 -5.58
C GLN A 50 0.74 -10.54 -5.11
N PHE A 51 1.16 -10.30 -3.87
CA PHE A 51 2.25 -10.98 -3.22
C PHE A 51 1.73 -12.10 -2.32
N ASN A 52 0.73 -12.87 -2.78
CA ASN A 52 0.20 -14.06 -2.09
C ASN A 52 1.23 -15.21 -2.07
N GLN A 53 2.51 -14.88 -1.89
CA GLN A 53 3.62 -15.75 -1.66
C GLN A 53 4.02 -15.62 -0.19
N PRO A 54 4.18 -16.74 0.53
CA PRO A 54 4.50 -16.73 1.96
C PRO A 54 5.86 -16.08 2.28
N GLY A 55 6.68 -15.79 1.27
CA GLY A 55 7.96 -15.10 1.42
C GLY A 55 7.85 -13.59 1.41
N ILE A 56 6.71 -12.99 1.06
CA ILE A 56 6.63 -11.55 0.84
C ILE A 56 5.82 -10.87 1.95
N ARG A 57 6.46 -9.96 2.69
CA ARG A 57 5.83 -9.17 3.75
C ARG A 57 5.93 -7.67 3.49
N LEU A 58 4.78 -7.00 3.59
CA LEU A 58 4.72 -5.55 3.69
C LEU A 58 5.37 -5.11 5.00
N THR A 59 6.44 -4.34 4.90
CA THR A 59 7.25 -3.94 6.05
C THR A 59 6.93 -2.52 6.50
N ARG A 60 6.54 -1.65 5.56
CA ARG A 60 6.26 -0.25 5.86
C ARG A 60 5.23 0.30 4.91
N VAL A 61 4.26 1.03 5.44
CA VAL A 61 3.30 1.80 4.66
C VAL A 61 3.40 3.25 5.12
N ARG A 62 3.58 4.18 4.18
CA ARG A 62 3.61 5.62 4.44
C ARG A 62 2.65 6.32 3.50
N ILE A 63 1.93 7.30 4.00
CA ILE A 63 1.12 8.19 3.19
C ILE A 63 1.99 9.41 2.84
N CYS A 64 2.06 9.74 1.56
CA CYS A 64 2.65 10.99 1.09
C CYS A 64 1.51 11.96 0.79
N ALA A 65 1.49 13.09 1.50
CA ALA A 65 0.50 14.16 1.39
C ALA A 65 0.91 15.20 0.33
#